data_AF-A0A0D2Q7T9-F1
#
_entry.id   AF-A0A0D2Q7T9-F1
#
_cell.length_a   1.000
_cell.length_b   1.000
_cell.length_c   1.000
_cell.angle_alpha   90.00
_cell.angle_beta   90.00
_cell.angle_gamma   90.00
#
_symmetry.space_group_name_H-M   'P 1'
#
loop_
_entity.id
_entity.type
_entity.pdbx_description
1 polymer ?
#
loop_
_entity_poly.entity_id
_entity_poly.type
_entity_poly.pdbx_seq_one_letter_code
_entity_poly.pdbx_strand_id
1 'polypeptide(L)'
;MEVYHVIRDLVSLLVVGLLMIWGWRALNWVWLAPKRLERCLRQQGFAGNPYRFLSGDIKELSTMSRQTRAKPMPLSDDIGPYVAPFLHQTVNQYGKNSFTWIGPRQRVNIMDPEKIREIFTKFNDFQKVRTNPLLTLLVSGLVNLEGDRWSKHRKIINPSFHQDKLKNMLPAFYQSCCDMLSKWEKMVCTEGYSELDVWPYLVDLTRDVISRSAFGSSFEEGRRIFQLLDDQLVLRIKLLQTVYIPGWRFLPTKTNREVKMKHKDIKESLREMIKRREQAIKAGEESNEDLLDILVESNIREMEAKKKGMSIEDVIEECKLFYFAGQETTSVLLVWTMVLLARYPDWQSKAREEVLHVLGDSKPDADGLNRLKVLTMILYEVLRLYPSATELGRSVPKEIKLGNLLLPAGTEISVPILLIHHDKDLWGDDAREFKPERFAEGVSKATKSQVTFLPFGWGPRICIAQNFAMMEAKMAVAMILQRFWFELSPSYAHSPCSMVTNQLETVMYKGCYKVLNATIHLESVTYKGLLHYLKESIIHHLKENLKLFLNFLAAQE
;
A
#
# COMPACT_ATOMS: atom_id res chain seq x y z
N MET A 1 -41.93 -14.72 51.67
CA MET A 1 -42.35 -15.18 50.32
C MET A 1 -42.74 -14.00 49.44
N GLU A 2 -43.51 -13.02 49.93
CA GLU A 2 -43.91 -11.82 49.18
C GLU A 2 -42.75 -10.96 48.68
N VAL A 3 -41.72 -10.69 49.51
CA VAL A 3 -40.54 -9.90 49.10
C VAL A 3 -39.81 -10.54 47.92
N TYR A 4 -39.76 -11.88 47.86
CA TYR A 4 -39.14 -12.61 46.75
C TYR A 4 -39.94 -12.45 45.44
N HIS A 5 -41.28 -12.49 45.52
CA HIS A 5 -42.14 -12.25 44.36
C HIS A 5 -42.01 -10.81 43.85
N VAL A 6 -42.00 -9.82 44.74
CA VAL A 6 -41.82 -8.40 44.37
C VAL A 6 -40.45 -8.16 43.72
N ILE A 7 -39.37 -8.73 44.27
CA ILE A 7 -38.02 -8.62 43.67
C ILE A 7 -37.97 -9.30 42.30
N ARG A 8 -38.55 -10.51 42.17
CA ARG A 8 -38.60 -11.24 40.90
C ARG A 8 -39.36 -10.45 39.83
N ASP A 9 -40.48 -9.85 40.19
CA ASP A 9 -41.32 -9.10 39.25
C ASP A 9 -40.65 -7.78 38.85
N LEU A 10 -39.96 -7.09 39.77
CA LEU A 10 -39.12 -5.93 39.47
C LEU A 10 -37.95 -6.28 38.53
N VAL A 11 -37.24 -7.37 38.79
CA VAL A 11 -36.16 -7.87 37.91
C VAL A 11 -36.71 -8.21 36.52
N SER A 12 -37.88 -8.84 36.46
CA SER A 12 -38.53 -9.20 35.18
C SER A 12 -38.90 -7.95 34.38
N LEU A 13 -39.48 -6.92 35.03
CA LEU A 13 -39.79 -5.64 34.39
C LEU A 13 -38.54 -4.92 33.89
N LEU A 14 -37.45 -4.93 34.66
CA LEU A 14 -36.16 -4.37 34.24
C LEU A 14 -35.60 -5.11 33.01
N VAL A 15 -35.65 -6.44 33.00
CA VAL A 15 -35.19 -7.25 31.86
C VAL A 15 -36.04 -6.96 30.61
N VAL A 16 -37.37 -6.92 30.73
CA VAL A 16 -38.26 -6.58 29.62
C VAL A 16 -37.99 -5.16 29.10
N GLY A 17 -37.82 -4.19 30.01
CA GLY A 17 -37.48 -2.82 29.65
C GLY A 17 -36.16 -2.73 28.88
N LEU A 18 -35.12 -3.46 29.34
CA LEU A 18 -33.86 -3.57 28.62
C LEU A 18 -34.05 -4.20 27.24
N LEU A 19 -34.75 -5.33 27.13
CA LEU A 19 -35.00 -6.00 25.86
C LEU A 19 -35.75 -5.11 24.85
N MET A 20 -36.73 -4.33 25.31
CA MET A 20 -37.43 -3.33 24.49
C MET A 20 -36.48 -2.24 23.99
N ILE A 21 -35.62 -1.70 24.86
CA ILE A 21 -34.60 -0.70 24.48
C ILE A 21 -33.62 -1.29 23.45
N TRP A 22 -33.14 -2.51 23.65
CA TRP A 22 -32.24 -3.20 22.73
C TRP A 22 -32.92 -3.48 21.39
N GLY A 23 -34.17 -3.96 21.42
CA GLY A 23 -34.99 -4.19 20.23
C GLY A 23 -35.22 -2.92 19.43
N TRP A 24 -35.56 -1.80 20.09
CA TRP A 24 -35.72 -0.50 19.45
C TRP A 24 -34.41 0.01 18.84
N ARG A 25 -33.29 -0.09 19.56
CA ARG A 25 -31.97 0.28 19.05
C ARG A 25 -31.58 -0.55 17.83
N ALA A 26 -31.86 -1.85 17.84
CA ALA A 26 -31.60 -2.74 16.72
C ALA A 26 -32.48 -2.40 15.52
N LEU A 27 -33.79 -2.19 15.71
CA LEU A 27 -34.71 -1.77 14.65
C LEU A 27 -34.29 -0.44 14.03
N ASN A 28 -33.91 0.52 14.87
CA ASN A 28 -33.43 1.82 14.41
C ASN A 28 -32.12 1.69 13.62
N TRP A 29 -31.15 0.91 14.13
CA TRP A 29 -29.86 0.70 13.47
C TRP A 29 -29.97 -0.05 12.14
N VAL A 30 -30.77 -1.13 12.07
CA VAL A 30 -30.83 -2.00 10.88
C VAL A 30 -31.85 -1.51 9.85
N TRP A 31 -32.88 -0.74 10.23
CA TRP A 31 -33.97 -0.42 9.30
C TRP A 31 -34.31 1.08 9.23
N LEU A 32 -34.69 1.69 10.36
CA LEU A 32 -35.23 3.06 10.34
C LEU A 32 -34.17 4.10 9.94
N ALA A 33 -32.97 4.02 10.53
CA ALA A 33 -31.89 4.94 10.21
C ALA A 33 -31.40 4.79 8.76
N PRO A 34 -31.14 3.57 8.23
CA PRO A 34 -30.83 3.39 6.81
C PRO A 34 -31.89 3.99 5.88
N LYS A 35 -33.18 3.73 6.13
CA LYS A 35 -34.26 4.27 5.27
C LYS A 35 -34.37 5.80 5.33
N ARG A 36 -34.13 6.40 6.50
CA ARG A 36 -34.10 7.85 6.65
C ARG A 36 -32.91 8.47 5.91
N LEU A 37 -31.72 7.89 6.04
CA LEU A 37 -30.50 8.31 5.34
C LEU A 37 -30.68 8.21 3.82
N GLU A 38 -31.25 7.09 3.35
CA GLU A 38 -31.53 6.85 1.93
C GLU A 38 -32.40 7.97 1.35
N ARG A 39 -33.50 8.32 2.02
CA ARG A 39 -34.41 9.40 1.58
C ARG A 39 -33.69 10.75 1.53
N CYS A 40 -32.93 11.08 2.57
CA CYS A 40 -32.22 12.36 2.66
C CYS A 40 -31.21 12.54 1.53
N LEU A 41 -30.43 11.50 1.20
CA LEU A 41 -29.44 11.59 0.13
C LEU A 41 -30.07 11.60 -1.26
N ARG A 42 -31.15 10.84 -1.47
CA ARG A 42 -31.92 10.90 -2.74
C ARG A 42 -32.52 12.29 -2.99
N GLN A 43 -33.01 12.97 -1.96
CA GLN A 43 -33.50 14.36 -2.06
C GLN A 43 -32.39 15.35 -2.44
N GLN A 44 -31.13 15.03 -2.14
CA GLN A 44 -29.96 15.83 -2.48
C GLN A 44 -29.33 15.44 -3.84
N GLY A 45 -30.01 14.62 -4.64
CA GLY A 45 -29.59 14.24 -5.98
C GLY A 45 -28.62 13.06 -6.04
N PHE A 46 -28.41 12.34 -4.94
CA PHE A 46 -27.63 11.10 -4.97
C PHE A 46 -28.47 9.91 -5.43
N ALA A 47 -27.88 9.03 -6.22
CA ALA A 47 -28.51 7.80 -6.68
C ALA A 47 -27.67 6.55 -6.33
N GLY A 48 -28.33 5.41 -6.21
CA GLY A 48 -27.70 4.16 -5.78
C GLY A 48 -28.72 3.07 -5.52
N ASN A 49 -28.21 1.87 -5.25
CA ASN A 49 -29.05 0.72 -4.95
C ASN A 49 -29.95 0.97 -3.72
N PRO A 50 -31.20 0.45 -3.73
CA PRO A 50 -32.04 0.52 -2.56
C PRO A 50 -31.45 -0.32 -1.42
N TYR A 51 -31.62 0.15 -0.19
CA TYR A 51 -31.08 -0.57 0.97
C TYR A 51 -31.63 -2.00 1.08
N ARG A 52 -30.72 -2.99 1.12
CA ARG A 52 -31.02 -4.40 1.39
C ARG A 52 -30.75 -4.71 2.85
N PHE A 53 -31.75 -5.28 3.54
CA PHE A 53 -31.72 -5.52 4.99
C PHE A 53 -30.40 -6.15 5.46
N LEU A 54 -29.76 -5.50 6.45
CA LEU A 54 -28.52 -5.85 7.14
C LEU A 54 -27.26 -5.90 6.28
N SER A 55 -27.33 -6.49 5.10
CA SER A 55 -26.19 -6.77 4.22
C SER A 55 -25.82 -5.60 3.30
N GLY A 56 -26.77 -4.75 2.94
CA GLY A 56 -26.55 -3.72 1.94
C GLY A 56 -26.06 -4.32 0.61
N ASP A 57 -24.97 -3.78 0.09
CA ASP A 57 -24.36 -4.22 -1.17
C ASP A 57 -23.16 -5.16 -0.96
N ILE A 58 -22.79 -5.49 0.28
CA ILE A 58 -21.56 -6.25 0.59
C ILE A 58 -21.50 -7.60 -0.16
N LYS A 59 -22.63 -8.30 -0.27
CA LYS A 59 -22.69 -9.60 -0.97
C LYS A 59 -22.42 -9.46 -2.47
N GLU A 60 -22.95 -8.40 -3.08
CA GLU A 60 -22.78 -8.10 -4.50
C GLU A 60 -21.35 -7.66 -4.78
N LEU A 61 -20.82 -6.74 -3.96
CA LEU A 61 -19.42 -6.33 -3.98
C LEU A 61 -18.48 -7.53 -3.90
N SER A 62 -18.69 -8.43 -2.93
CA SER A 62 -17.86 -9.64 -2.78
C SER A 62 -17.98 -10.59 -3.96
N THR A 63 -19.19 -10.76 -4.51
CA THR A 63 -19.44 -11.65 -5.66
C THR A 63 -18.75 -11.13 -6.91
N MET A 64 -18.88 -9.83 -7.20
CA MET A 64 -18.25 -9.19 -8.34
C MET A 64 -16.72 -9.22 -8.24
N SER A 65 -16.15 -8.88 -7.08
CA SER A 65 -14.71 -9.00 -6.88
C SER A 65 -14.18 -10.42 -7.10
N ARG A 66 -14.95 -11.45 -6.71
CA ARG A 66 -14.56 -12.84 -6.96
C ARG A 66 -14.65 -13.22 -8.44
N GLN A 67 -15.65 -12.70 -9.16
CA GLN A 67 -15.83 -12.95 -10.59
C GLN A 67 -14.73 -12.31 -11.43
N THR A 68 -14.34 -11.07 -11.13
CA THR A 68 -13.28 -10.37 -11.88
C THR A 68 -11.90 -11.00 -11.65
N ARG A 69 -11.64 -11.53 -10.45
CA ARG A 69 -10.41 -12.28 -10.14
C ARG A 69 -10.34 -13.68 -10.77
N ALA A 70 -11.47 -14.25 -11.17
CA ALA A 70 -11.49 -15.61 -11.70
C ALA A 70 -10.80 -15.73 -13.07
N LYS A 71 -10.57 -14.61 -13.78
CA LYS A 71 -9.96 -14.60 -15.11
C LYS A 71 -9.03 -13.39 -15.27
N PRO A 72 -7.88 -13.56 -15.93
CA PRO A 72 -7.04 -12.43 -16.35
C PRO A 72 -7.83 -11.45 -17.23
N MET A 73 -7.43 -10.18 -17.19
CA MET A 73 -7.96 -9.16 -18.08
C MET A 73 -7.06 -8.98 -19.32
N PRO A 74 -7.57 -8.43 -20.43
CA PRO A 74 -6.73 -8.01 -21.54
C PRO A 74 -5.65 -7.02 -21.08
N LEU A 75 -4.50 -7.02 -21.74
CA LEU A 75 -3.42 -6.07 -21.43
C LEU A 75 -3.86 -4.63 -21.74
N SER A 76 -4.33 -3.93 -20.71
CA SER A 76 -4.92 -2.59 -20.80
C SER A 76 -4.79 -1.89 -19.45
N ASP A 77 -4.61 -0.56 -19.48
CA ASP A 77 -4.52 0.26 -18.27
C ASP A 77 -5.90 0.65 -17.70
N ASP A 78 -7.00 0.27 -18.38
CA ASP A 78 -8.37 0.44 -17.88
C ASP A 78 -8.74 -0.63 -16.84
N ILE A 79 -8.11 -0.53 -15.67
CA ILE A 79 -8.22 -1.52 -14.59
C ILE A 79 -9.43 -1.31 -13.67
N GLY A 80 -10.13 -0.17 -13.78
CA GLY A 80 -11.30 0.16 -12.96
C GLY A 80 -12.36 -0.94 -12.86
N PRO A 81 -12.81 -1.53 -13.99
CA PRO A 81 -13.77 -2.64 -14.00
C PRO A 81 -13.31 -3.91 -13.27
N TYR A 82 -12.00 -4.13 -13.13
CA TYR A 82 -11.45 -5.37 -12.57
C TYR A 82 -11.06 -5.22 -11.11
N VAL A 83 -10.49 -4.07 -10.77
CA VAL A 83 -9.96 -3.74 -9.44
C VAL A 83 -11.04 -3.24 -8.49
N ALA A 84 -12.00 -2.47 -9.00
CA ALA A 84 -13.12 -1.93 -8.23
C ALA A 84 -14.47 -2.12 -8.96
N PRO A 85 -14.83 -3.36 -9.36
CA PRO A 85 -15.94 -3.64 -10.28
C PRO A 85 -17.26 -3.03 -9.85
N PHE A 86 -17.64 -3.23 -8.59
CA PHE A 86 -18.91 -2.77 -8.05
C PHE A 86 -18.98 -1.24 -7.98
N LEU A 87 -17.89 -0.59 -7.59
CA LEU A 87 -17.82 0.87 -7.51
C LEU A 87 -17.80 1.50 -8.90
N HIS A 88 -17.02 0.93 -9.83
CA HIS A 88 -17.00 1.33 -11.23
C HIS A 88 -18.38 1.20 -11.88
N GLN A 89 -19.07 0.07 -11.70
CA GLN A 89 -20.44 -0.11 -12.19
C GLN A 89 -21.40 0.90 -11.56
N THR A 90 -21.31 1.13 -10.25
CA THR A 90 -22.17 2.07 -9.54
C THR A 90 -22.02 3.49 -10.09
N VAL A 91 -20.77 3.95 -10.29
CA VAL A 91 -20.50 5.29 -10.83
C VAL A 91 -20.96 5.41 -12.29
N ASN A 92 -20.80 4.37 -13.10
CA ASN A 92 -21.28 4.40 -14.49
C ASN A 92 -22.81 4.39 -14.59
N GLN A 93 -23.49 3.67 -13.69
CA GLN A 93 -24.94 3.55 -13.71
C GLN A 93 -25.65 4.78 -13.12
N TYR A 94 -25.13 5.31 -12.02
CA TYR A 94 -25.80 6.36 -11.24
C TYR A 94 -25.08 7.72 -11.29
N GLY A 95 -23.94 7.80 -11.97
CA GLY A 95 -23.10 9.00 -12.05
C GLY A 95 -22.14 9.17 -10.87
N LYS A 96 -21.37 10.26 -10.91
CA LYS A 96 -20.36 10.61 -9.90
C LYS A 96 -20.94 10.89 -8.51
N ASN A 97 -22.19 11.37 -8.46
CA ASN A 97 -22.95 11.57 -7.21
C ASN A 97 -23.76 10.30 -6.87
N SER A 98 -23.05 9.20 -6.64
CA SER A 98 -23.66 7.91 -6.31
C SER A 98 -23.40 7.48 -4.86
N PHE A 99 -24.14 6.49 -4.38
CA PHE A 99 -23.88 5.87 -3.08
C PHE A 99 -24.02 4.35 -3.12
N THR A 100 -23.41 3.71 -2.13
CA THR A 100 -23.43 2.26 -1.89
C THR A 100 -23.75 1.96 -0.43
N TRP A 101 -24.07 0.71 -0.12
CA TRP A 101 -24.36 0.23 1.24
C TRP A 101 -23.30 -0.74 1.75
N ILE A 102 -22.64 -0.38 2.84
CA ILE A 102 -21.76 -1.27 3.61
C ILE A 102 -22.52 -1.71 4.86
N GLY A 103 -23.26 -2.82 4.71
CA GLY A 103 -24.23 -3.24 5.71
C GLY A 103 -25.33 -2.18 5.88
N PRO A 104 -25.69 -1.77 7.10
CA PRO A 104 -26.67 -0.71 7.33
C PRO A 104 -26.12 0.70 7.15
N ARG A 105 -24.85 0.86 6.75
CA ARG A 105 -24.22 2.18 6.59
C ARG A 105 -24.18 2.58 5.13
N GLN A 106 -24.61 3.80 4.86
CA GLN A 106 -24.55 4.37 3.53
C GLN A 106 -23.19 5.02 3.31
N ARG A 107 -22.59 4.76 2.15
CA ARG A 107 -21.32 5.33 1.72
C ARG A 107 -21.52 6.12 0.43
N VAL A 108 -21.37 7.45 0.51
CA VAL A 108 -21.51 8.35 -0.66
C VAL A 108 -20.18 8.48 -1.39
N ASN A 109 -20.20 8.45 -2.71
CA ASN A 109 -19.03 8.64 -3.55
C ASN A 109 -18.83 10.13 -3.81
N ILE A 110 -17.63 10.65 -3.52
CA ILE A 110 -17.26 12.05 -3.74
C ILE A 110 -16.03 12.11 -4.63
N MET A 111 -16.21 12.59 -5.86
CA MET A 111 -15.17 12.74 -6.88
C MET A 111 -14.87 14.21 -7.24
N ASP A 112 -15.66 15.14 -6.70
CA ASP A 112 -15.51 16.59 -6.90
C ASP A 112 -14.26 17.12 -6.17
N PRO A 113 -13.28 17.72 -6.88
CA PRO A 113 -12.01 18.13 -6.26
C PRO A 113 -12.14 19.14 -5.12
N GLU A 114 -13.11 20.06 -5.18
CA GLU A 114 -13.30 21.05 -4.13
C GLU A 114 -13.92 20.44 -2.86
N LYS A 115 -14.87 19.52 -3.03
CA LYS A 115 -15.40 18.75 -1.90
C LYS A 115 -14.33 17.83 -1.30
N ILE A 116 -13.49 17.22 -2.14
CA ILE A 116 -12.34 16.43 -1.67
C ILE A 116 -11.40 17.31 -0.85
N ARG A 117 -11.00 18.48 -1.38
CA ARG A 117 -10.17 19.46 -0.64
C ARG A 117 -10.76 19.75 0.73
N GLU A 118 -12.05 20.08 0.80
CA GLU A 118 -12.74 20.36 2.06
C GLU A 118 -12.70 19.16 3.03
N ILE A 119 -12.99 17.94 2.56
CA ILE A 119 -12.96 16.71 3.36
C ILE A 119 -11.58 16.49 4.00
N PHE A 120 -10.51 16.66 3.22
CA PHE A 120 -9.16 16.39 3.70
C PHE A 120 -8.58 17.55 4.53
N THR A 121 -9.04 18.79 4.33
CA THR A 121 -8.68 19.93 5.20
C THR A 121 -9.39 19.84 6.55
N LYS A 122 -10.69 19.52 6.58
CA LYS A 122 -11.50 19.40 7.80
C LYS A 122 -11.39 18.00 8.43
N PHE A 123 -10.17 17.47 8.54
CA PHE A 123 -9.91 16.09 8.95
C PHE A 123 -10.37 15.71 10.37
N ASN A 124 -10.66 16.69 11.24
CA ASN A 124 -11.24 16.43 12.57
C ASN A 124 -12.76 16.17 12.50
N ASP A 125 -13.44 16.79 11.54
CA ASP A 125 -14.86 16.59 11.29
C ASP A 125 -15.09 15.35 10.42
N PHE A 126 -14.23 15.13 9.42
CA PHE A 126 -14.24 13.94 8.57
C PHE A 126 -13.22 12.91 9.06
N GLN A 127 -13.68 12.02 9.95
CA GLN A 127 -12.83 11.03 10.63
C GLN A 127 -12.63 9.78 9.78
N LYS A 128 -11.71 8.89 10.16
CA LYS A 128 -11.54 7.57 9.57
C LYS A 128 -12.77 6.70 9.81
N VAL A 129 -13.09 5.85 8.84
CA VAL A 129 -14.20 4.90 8.93
C VAL A 129 -13.93 3.86 10.01
N ARG A 130 -14.90 3.64 10.91
CA ARG A 130 -14.84 2.62 11.96
C ARG A 130 -15.84 1.50 11.69
N THR A 131 -15.50 0.55 10.82
CA THR A 131 -16.39 -0.58 10.48
C THR A 131 -16.40 -1.65 11.58
N ASN A 132 -15.30 -2.39 11.71
CA ASN A 132 -15.16 -3.53 12.60
C ASN A 132 -14.04 -3.27 13.63
N PRO A 133 -14.33 -3.24 14.95
CA PRO A 133 -13.33 -3.05 16.00
C PRO A 133 -12.23 -4.12 16.06
N LEU A 134 -12.38 -5.24 15.37
CA LEU A 134 -11.31 -6.24 15.26
C LEU A 134 -10.26 -5.84 14.23
N LEU A 135 -10.62 -5.03 13.22
CA LEU A 135 -9.66 -4.52 12.23
C LEU A 135 -8.62 -3.60 12.89
N THR A 136 -9.00 -2.85 13.93
CA THR A 136 -8.05 -2.00 14.68
C THR A 136 -7.03 -2.79 15.47
N LEU A 137 -7.25 -4.09 15.72
CA LEU A 137 -6.24 -4.97 16.32
C LEU A 137 -5.26 -5.50 15.26
N LEU A 138 -5.71 -5.61 14.01
CA LEU A 138 -4.91 -6.13 12.90
C LEU A 138 -3.98 -5.05 12.34
N VAL A 139 -4.42 -3.79 12.31
CA VAL A 139 -3.56 -2.63 12.07
C VAL A 139 -4.01 -1.53 13.02
N SER A 140 -3.07 -0.95 13.76
CA SER A 140 -3.31 0.17 14.68
C SER A 140 -2.24 1.25 14.42
N GLY A 141 -2.11 2.19 15.36
CA GLY A 141 -1.19 3.32 15.25
C GLY A 141 -1.79 4.51 14.52
N LEU A 142 -0.93 5.36 13.99
CA LEU A 142 -1.25 6.67 13.42
C LEU A 142 -2.40 6.64 12.39
N VAL A 143 -2.53 5.53 11.64
CA VAL A 143 -3.55 5.36 10.60
C VAL A 143 -5.01 5.39 11.14
N ASN A 144 -5.22 5.00 12.40
CA ASN A 144 -6.55 4.86 13.02
C ASN A 144 -6.84 5.89 14.13
N LEU A 145 -5.84 6.66 14.56
CA LEU A 145 -6.01 7.65 15.62
C LEU A 145 -6.79 8.88 15.13
N GLU A 146 -7.44 9.57 16.06
CA GLU A 146 -8.19 10.80 15.80
C GLU A 146 -7.87 11.90 16.83
N GLY A 147 -8.20 13.14 16.47
CA GLY A 147 -8.06 14.32 17.32
C GLY A 147 -6.66 14.48 17.91
N ASP A 148 -6.60 14.85 19.19
CA ASP A 148 -5.34 15.16 19.87
C ASP A 148 -4.36 13.98 19.93
N ARG A 149 -4.87 12.74 20.00
CA ARG A 149 -4.01 11.54 19.96
C ARG A 149 -3.31 11.45 18.61
N TRP A 150 -4.04 11.65 17.52
CA TRP A 150 -3.42 11.66 16.20
C TRP A 150 -2.39 12.79 16.07
N SER A 151 -2.75 14.02 16.46
CA SER A 151 -1.85 15.18 16.37
C SER A 151 -0.56 14.95 17.16
N LYS A 152 -0.66 14.37 18.37
CA LYS A 152 0.47 13.98 19.20
C LYS A 152 1.37 12.95 18.52
N HIS A 153 0.80 11.83 18.06
CA HIS A 153 1.59 10.77 17.42
C HIS A 153 2.23 11.29 16.13
N ARG A 154 1.48 12.03 15.30
CA ARG A 154 2.00 12.63 14.07
C ARG A 154 3.20 13.52 14.33
N LYS A 155 3.13 14.35 15.38
CA LYS A 155 4.23 15.24 15.77
C LYS A 155 5.48 14.47 16.18
N ILE A 156 5.34 13.40 16.96
CA ILE A 156 6.46 12.59 17.45
C ILE A 156 7.10 11.76 16.32
N ILE A 157 6.29 11.27 15.37
CA ILE A 157 6.78 10.40 14.29
C ILE A 157 7.35 11.19 13.11
N ASN A 158 6.84 12.39 12.82
CA ASN A 158 7.26 13.20 11.66
C ASN A 158 8.78 13.36 11.49
N PRO A 159 9.58 13.63 12.56
CA PRO A 159 11.03 13.76 12.44
C PRO A 159 11.73 12.55 11.81
N SER A 160 11.24 11.33 12.04
CA SER A 160 11.82 10.10 11.49
C SER A 160 11.70 10.01 9.96
N PHE A 161 10.83 10.81 9.35
CA PHE A 161 10.57 10.83 7.90
C PHE A 161 11.03 12.14 7.22
N HIS A 162 11.79 12.98 7.93
CA HIS A 162 12.44 14.15 7.32
C HIS A 162 13.53 13.72 6.35
N GLN A 163 13.70 14.48 5.27
CA GLN A 163 14.62 14.13 4.18
C GLN A 163 16.05 13.86 4.67
N ASP A 164 16.55 14.67 5.61
CA ASP A 164 17.91 14.51 6.15
C ASP A 164 18.09 13.20 6.93
N LYS A 165 17.03 12.71 7.59
CA LYS A 165 17.05 11.42 8.29
C LYS A 165 16.91 10.23 7.34
N LEU A 166 16.14 10.39 6.27
CA LEU A 166 16.02 9.37 5.23
C LEU A 166 17.35 9.11 4.50
N LYS A 167 18.24 10.12 4.40
CA LYS A 167 19.58 9.94 3.82
C LYS A 167 20.40 8.88 4.57
N ASN A 168 20.23 8.81 5.90
CA ASN A 168 20.95 7.85 6.75
C ASN A 168 20.47 6.41 6.51
N MET A 169 19.29 6.23 5.92
CA MET A 169 18.70 4.93 5.60
C MET A 169 19.09 4.42 4.19
N LEU A 170 19.68 5.25 3.33
CA LEU A 170 20.07 4.86 1.98
C LEU A 170 21.04 3.66 1.92
N PRO A 171 22.02 3.49 2.84
CA PRO A 171 22.84 2.29 2.87
C PRO A 171 22.03 1.00 3.04
N ALA A 172 20.97 1.04 3.86
CA ALA A 172 20.06 -0.10 4.04
C ALA A 172 19.30 -0.42 2.75
N PHE A 173 18.76 0.60 2.08
CA PHE A 173 18.04 0.44 0.82
C PHE A 173 18.94 -0.19 -0.24
N TYR A 174 20.17 0.31 -0.34
CA TYR A 174 21.15 -0.15 -1.30
C TYR A 174 21.53 -1.61 -1.06
N GLN A 175 21.77 -1.98 0.20
CA GLN A 175 22.14 -3.35 0.53
C GLN A 175 21.00 -4.34 0.21
N SER A 176 19.76 -4.00 0.54
CA SER A 176 18.59 -4.83 0.20
C SER A 176 18.43 -4.98 -1.32
N CYS A 177 18.66 -3.92 -2.09
CA CYS A 177 18.67 -3.99 -3.56
C CYS A 177 19.80 -4.89 -4.07
N CYS A 178 21.03 -4.75 -3.55
CA CYS A 178 22.16 -5.61 -3.91
C CYS A 178 21.86 -7.09 -3.64
N ASP A 179 21.26 -7.41 -2.49
CA ASP A 179 20.96 -8.79 -2.11
C ASP A 179 19.91 -9.42 -3.05
N MET A 180 18.90 -8.66 -3.48
CA MET A 180 17.93 -9.10 -4.49
C MET A 180 18.59 -9.26 -5.86
N LEU A 181 19.30 -8.24 -6.34
CA LEU A 181 19.90 -8.23 -7.68
C LEU A 181 20.98 -9.30 -7.83
N SER A 182 21.75 -9.60 -6.77
CA SER A 182 22.74 -10.69 -6.77
C SER A 182 22.08 -12.06 -7.00
N LYS A 183 20.83 -12.26 -6.55
CA LYS A 183 20.06 -13.48 -6.84
C LYS A 183 19.66 -13.51 -8.31
N TRP A 184 19.22 -12.39 -8.87
CA TRP A 184 18.84 -12.27 -10.28
C TRP A 184 20.04 -12.50 -11.20
N GLU A 185 21.20 -11.92 -10.89
CA GLU A 185 22.45 -12.12 -11.63
C GLU A 185 22.83 -13.60 -11.70
N LYS A 186 22.80 -14.31 -10.56
CA LYS A 186 23.06 -15.75 -10.52
C LYS A 186 22.12 -16.58 -11.41
N MET A 187 20.86 -16.15 -11.56
CA MET A 187 19.87 -16.84 -12.39
C MET A 187 20.10 -16.60 -13.88
N VAL A 188 20.62 -15.44 -14.28
CA VAL A 188 20.90 -15.11 -15.69
C VAL A 188 22.32 -15.45 -16.13
N CYS A 189 23.23 -15.80 -15.21
CA CYS A 189 24.66 -16.06 -15.49
C CYS A 189 24.92 -17.09 -16.60
N THR A 190 24.04 -18.07 -16.81
CA THR A 190 24.27 -19.15 -17.77
C THR A 190 23.78 -18.82 -19.18
N GLU A 191 22.55 -18.32 -19.29
CA GLU A 191 21.89 -18.10 -20.60
C GLU A 191 21.86 -16.63 -21.02
N GLY A 192 22.30 -15.70 -20.15
CA GLY A 192 22.21 -14.26 -20.36
C GLY A 192 20.81 -13.67 -20.16
N TYR A 193 19.80 -14.53 -20.01
CA TYR A 193 18.43 -14.18 -19.66
C TYR A 193 17.80 -15.21 -18.72
N SER A 194 16.69 -14.86 -18.07
CA SER A 194 15.90 -15.78 -17.25
C SER A 194 14.45 -15.30 -17.15
N GLU A 195 13.50 -16.23 -17.26
CA GLU A 195 12.09 -15.95 -16.97
C GLU A 195 11.84 -16.05 -15.46
N LEU A 196 11.36 -14.97 -14.84
CA LEU A 196 11.23 -14.85 -13.40
C LEU A 196 9.87 -14.28 -12.98
N ASP A 197 9.24 -14.90 -11.98
CA ASP A 197 8.19 -14.23 -11.20
C ASP A 197 8.84 -13.20 -10.27
N VAL A 198 8.80 -11.92 -10.65
CA VAL A 198 9.50 -10.86 -9.92
C VAL A 198 8.78 -10.42 -8.65
N TRP A 199 7.47 -10.69 -8.52
CA TRP A 199 6.69 -10.16 -7.41
C TRP A 199 7.19 -10.62 -6.03
N PRO A 200 7.45 -11.93 -5.78
CA PRO A 200 8.03 -12.38 -4.52
C PRO A 200 9.35 -11.68 -4.15
N TYR A 201 10.20 -11.39 -5.15
CA TYR A 201 11.48 -10.71 -4.92
C TYR A 201 11.29 -9.25 -4.52
N LEU A 202 10.32 -8.56 -5.12
CA LEU A 202 10.00 -7.17 -4.77
C LEU A 202 9.33 -7.08 -3.38
N VAL A 203 8.52 -8.06 -3.01
CA VAL A 203 7.98 -8.18 -1.64
C VAL A 203 9.12 -8.41 -0.65
N ASP A 204 10.01 -9.36 -0.90
CA ASP A 204 11.16 -9.62 -0.04
C ASP A 204 12.11 -8.42 0.05
N LEU A 205 12.32 -7.69 -1.05
CA LEU A 205 13.11 -6.45 -1.08
C LEU A 205 12.54 -5.42 -0.12
N THR A 206 11.25 -5.08 -0.26
CA THR A 206 10.63 -4.03 0.57
C THR A 206 10.51 -4.43 2.04
N ARG A 207 10.39 -5.73 2.32
CA ARG A 207 10.49 -6.30 3.67
C ARG A 207 11.87 -6.14 4.28
N ASP A 208 12.92 -6.44 3.50
CA ASP A 208 14.29 -6.27 3.97
C ASP A 208 14.64 -4.79 4.17
N VAL A 209 14.20 -3.92 3.25
CA VAL A 209 14.36 -2.47 3.37
C VAL A 209 13.76 -1.97 4.68
N ILE A 210 12.47 -2.26 4.96
CA ILE A 210 11.83 -1.76 6.18
C ILE A 210 12.48 -2.36 7.43
N SER A 211 12.87 -3.64 7.44
CA SER A 211 13.60 -4.24 8.57
C SER A 211 14.91 -3.49 8.86
N ARG A 212 15.73 -3.26 7.84
CA ARG A 212 17.04 -2.62 8.02
C ARG A 212 16.93 -1.15 8.36
N SER A 213 16.12 -0.40 7.61
CA SER A 213 16.03 1.04 7.77
C SER A 213 15.22 1.47 8.98
N ALA A 214 14.23 0.67 9.39
CA ALA A 214 13.35 1.05 10.50
C ALA A 214 13.69 0.38 11.82
N PHE A 215 14.37 -0.76 11.81
CA PHE A 215 14.60 -1.55 13.03
C PHE A 215 16.05 -1.99 13.21
N GLY A 216 16.96 -1.58 12.31
CA GLY A 216 18.35 -2.01 12.29
C GLY A 216 18.51 -3.53 12.21
N SER A 217 17.47 -4.23 11.73
CA SER A 217 17.38 -5.69 11.70
C SER A 217 17.41 -6.20 10.27
N SER A 218 17.70 -7.48 10.08
CA SER A 218 17.58 -8.09 8.75
C SER A 218 16.16 -8.60 8.47
N PHE A 219 15.85 -8.87 7.20
CA PHE A 219 14.66 -9.65 6.85
C PHE A 219 14.51 -10.93 7.68
N GLU A 220 15.62 -11.63 7.96
CA GLU A 220 15.62 -12.88 8.73
C GLU A 220 15.09 -12.70 10.16
N GLU A 221 15.48 -11.60 10.80
CA GLU A 221 15.03 -11.25 12.15
C GLU A 221 13.56 -10.80 12.15
N GLY A 222 13.12 -10.12 11.09
CA GLY A 222 11.73 -9.69 10.88
C GLY A 222 10.79 -10.78 10.36
N ARG A 223 11.32 -11.92 9.88
CA ARG A 223 10.58 -12.98 9.16
C ARG A 223 9.33 -13.43 9.90
N ARG A 224 9.43 -13.63 11.22
CA ARG A 224 8.29 -14.03 12.07
C ARG A 224 7.18 -12.97 12.08
N ILE A 225 7.53 -11.69 12.11
CA ILE A 225 6.56 -10.58 12.10
C ILE A 225 5.83 -10.55 10.76
N PHE A 226 6.57 -10.69 9.64
CA PHE A 226 5.97 -10.72 8.31
C PHE A 226 5.00 -11.89 8.12
N GLN A 227 5.37 -13.10 8.55
CA GLN A 227 4.47 -14.27 8.54
C GLN A 227 3.17 -14.00 9.33
N LEU A 228 3.29 -13.39 10.52
CA LEU A 228 2.12 -13.02 11.31
C LEU A 228 1.27 -11.94 10.64
N LEU A 229 1.88 -10.98 9.92
CA LEU A 229 1.17 -9.94 9.17
C LEU A 229 0.44 -10.49 7.94
N ASP A 230 1.04 -11.45 7.23
CA ASP A 230 0.45 -12.15 6.08
C ASP A 230 -0.79 -12.92 6.51
N ASP A 231 -0.70 -13.67 7.61
CA ASP A 231 -1.86 -14.35 8.18
C ASP A 231 -2.97 -13.38 8.60
N GLN A 232 -2.60 -12.18 9.07
CA GLN A 232 -3.56 -11.13 9.40
C GLN A 232 -4.23 -10.52 8.17
N LEU A 233 -3.62 -10.59 6.98
CA LEU A 233 -4.21 -10.10 5.73
C LEU A 233 -5.48 -10.89 5.37
N VAL A 234 -5.44 -12.22 5.49
CA VAL A 234 -6.59 -13.11 5.24
C VAL A 234 -7.75 -12.78 6.20
N LEU A 235 -7.44 -12.60 7.48
CA LEU A 235 -8.43 -12.21 8.49
C LEU A 235 -9.03 -10.83 8.20
N ARG A 236 -8.23 -9.87 7.73
CA ARG A 236 -8.69 -8.52 7.36
C ARG A 236 -9.68 -8.56 6.20
N ILE A 237 -9.35 -9.27 5.13
CA ILE A 237 -10.23 -9.43 3.96
C ILE A 237 -11.57 -10.01 4.40
N LYS A 238 -11.55 -11.08 5.21
CA LYS A 238 -12.77 -11.68 5.75
C LYS A 238 -13.60 -10.69 6.58
N LEU A 239 -12.97 -9.92 7.45
CA LEU A 239 -13.67 -8.94 8.30
C LEU A 239 -14.25 -7.77 7.50
N LEU A 240 -13.56 -7.31 6.44
CA LEU A 240 -14.05 -6.26 5.53
C LEU A 240 -15.25 -6.72 4.70
N GLN A 241 -15.33 -8.02 4.38
CA GLN A 241 -16.44 -8.63 3.63
C GLN A 241 -17.64 -9.03 4.51
N THR A 242 -17.63 -8.72 5.80
CA THR A 242 -18.71 -9.08 6.73
C THR A 242 -19.28 -7.87 7.44
N VAL A 243 -20.60 -7.87 7.66
CA VAL A 243 -21.27 -6.85 8.45
C VAL A 243 -20.88 -7.05 9.91
N TYR A 244 -20.29 -6.03 10.53
CA TYR A 244 -20.03 -6.06 11.96
C TYR A 244 -21.33 -5.85 12.74
N ILE A 245 -21.69 -6.82 13.58
CA ILE A 245 -22.81 -6.71 14.51
C ILE A 245 -22.28 -6.20 15.86
N PRO A 246 -22.83 -5.11 16.41
CA PRO A 246 -22.41 -4.57 17.70
C PRO A 246 -22.39 -5.64 18.81
N GLY A 247 -21.30 -5.67 19.57
CA GLY A 247 -21.10 -6.64 20.66
C GLY A 247 -20.44 -7.96 20.23
N TRP A 248 -20.45 -8.32 18.94
CA TRP A 248 -19.86 -9.59 18.47
C TRP A 248 -18.36 -9.72 18.74
N ARG A 249 -17.63 -8.62 18.93
CA ARG A 249 -16.20 -8.62 19.29
C ARG A 249 -15.90 -9.29 20.64
N PHE A 250 -16.91 -9.37 21.51
CA PHE A 250 -16.78 -9.97 22.84
C PHE A 250 -17.10 -11.46 22.85
N LEU A 251 -17.78 -11.97 21.81
CA LEU A 251 -18.05 -13.39 21.67
C LEU A 251 -16.75 -14.15 21.34
N PRO A 252 -16.55 -15.34 21.91
CA PRO A 252 -15.33 -16.12 21.71
C PRO A 252 -15.38 -16.93 20.41
N THR A 253 -15.72 -16.30 19.28
CA THR A 253 -15.72 -16.95 17.96
C THR A 253 -14.30 -17.34 17.54
N LYS A 254 -14.18 -18.34 16.65
CA LYS A 254 -12.88 -18.76 16.10
C LYS A 254 -12.07 -17.58 15.54
N THR A 255 -12.69 -16.76 14.70
CA THR A 255 -12.06 -15.58 14.10
C THR A 255 -11.65 -14.53 15.15
N ASN A 256 -12.47 -14.28 16.17
CA ASN A 256 -12.09 -13.32 17.23
C ASN A 256 -10.90 -13.81 18.05
N ARG A 257 -10.84 -15.12 18.34
CA ARG A 257 -9.72 -15.74 19.05
C ARG A 257 -8.44 -15.65 18.22
N GLU A 258 -8.50 -16.00 16.94
CA GLU A 258 -7.38 -15.90 16.00
C GLU A 258 -6.83 -14.48 15.88
N VAL A 259 -7.70 -13.47 15.72
CA VAL A 259 -7.30 -12.06 15.66
C VAL A 259 -6.59 -11.63 16.95
N LYS A 260 -7.16 -11.96 18.12
CA LYS A 260 -6.59 -11.58 19.42
C LYS A 260 -5.25 -12.27 19.68
N MET A 261 -5.14 -13.55 19.32
CA MET A 261 -3.90 -14.32 19.47
C MET A 261 -2.78 -13.75 18.60
N LYS A 262 -3.02 -13.58 17.28
CA LYS A 262 -2.02 -13.01 16.38
C LYS A 262 -1.64 -11.57 16.75
N HIS A 263 -2.59 -10.77 17.25
CA HIS A 263 -2.29 -9.44 17.77
C HIS A 263 -1.32 -9.51 18.96
N LYS A 264 -1.57 -10.43 19.91
CA LYS A 264 -0.69 -10.67 21.06
C LYS A 264 0.72 -11.09 20.64
N ASP A 265 0.84 -12.06 19.73
CA ASP A 265 2.15 -12.60 19.29
C ASP A 265 3.05 -11.53 18.63
N ILE A 266 2.46 -10.66 17.79
CA ILE A 266 3.20 -9.54 17.18
C ILE A 266 3.65 -8.56 18.27
N LYS A 267 2.76 -8.22 19.21
CA LYS A 267 3.09 -7.28 20.29
C LYS A 267 4.20 -7.78 21.18
N GLU A 268 4.21 -9.07 21.50
CA GLU A 268 5.27 -9.68 22.32
C GLU A 268 6.61 -9.64 21.58
N SER A 269 6.62 -9.98 20.29
CA SER A 269 7.82 -9.93 19.45
C SER A 269 8.42 -8.51 19.36
N LEU A 270 7.56 -7.49 19.20
CA LEU A 270 8.00 -6.10 19.10
C LEU A 270 8.43 -5.51 20.46
N ARG A 271 7.77 -5.90 21.55
CA ARG A 271 8.02 -5.31 22.88
C ARG A 271 9.46 -5.52 23.33
N GLU A 272 10.02 -6.70 23.14
CA GLU A 272 11.40 -7.00 23.54
C GLU A 272 12.42 -6.17 22.75
N MET A 273 12.20 -6.01 21.45
CA MET A 273 13.04 -5.17 20.60
C MET A 273 13.01 -3.71 21.05
N ILE A 274 11.82 -3.14 21.26
CA ILE A 274 11.67 -1.73 21.64
C ILE A 274 12.25 -1.47 23.03
N LYS A 275 12.03 -2.36 24.00
CA LYS A 275 12.61 -2.23 25.34
C LYS A 275 14.14 -2.22 25.32
N ARG A 276 14.75 -3.10 24.51
CA ARG A 276 16.21 -3.14 24.35
C ARG A 276 16.73 -1.82 23.80
N ARG A 277 16.11 -1.29 22.74
CA ARG A 277 16.48 0.02 22.16
C ARG A 277 16.32 1.17 23.14
N GLU A 278 15.21 1.21 23.87
CA GLU A 278 14.96 2.25 24.89
C GLU A 278 16.03 2.23 26.01
N GLN A 279 16.47 1.05 26.44
CA GLN A 279 17.52 0.90 27.44
C GLN A 279 18.89 1.36 26.92
N ALA A 280 19.26 0.96 25.70
CA ALA A 280 20.50 1.38 25.05
C ALA A 280 20.61 2.91 24.92
N ILE A 281 19.55 3.56 24.43
CA ILE A 281 19.50 5.02 24.28
C ILE A 281 19.64 5.72 25.64
N LYS A 282 18.97 5.20 26.69
CA LYS A 282 19.08 5.76 28.05
C LYS A 282 20.46 5.55 28.68
N ALA A 283 21.17 4.50 28.28
CA ALA A 283 22.54 4.23 28.70
C ALA A 283 23.57 5.09 27.95
N GLY A 284 23.16 5.86 26.94
CA GLY A 284 24.05 6.69 26.12
C GLY A 284 24.82 5.90 25.07
N GLU A 285 24.33 4.72 24.67
CA GLU A 285 24.88 3.97 23.55
C GLU A 285 24.69 4.73 22.23
N GLU A 286 25.57 4.47 21.26
CA GLU A 286 25.53 5.12 19.95
C GLU A 286 24.23 4.74 19.20
N SER A 287 23.52 5.75 18.70
CA SER A 287 22.27 5.59 17.97
C SER A 287 22.54 4.97 16.60
N ASN A 288 21.75 3.98 16.18
CA ASN A 288 21.86 3.42 14.82
C ASN A 288 21.24 4.36 13.77
N GLU A 289 20.68 5.50 14.20
CA GLU A 289 19.94 6.47 13.39
C GLU A 289 18.84 5.86 12.52
N ASP A 290 18.35 4.68 12.90
CA ASP A 290 17.22 4.01 12.27
C ASP A 290 15.88 4.64 12.73
N LEU A 291 14.81 4.29 12.03
CA LEU A 291 13.50 4.90 12.27
C LEU A 291 13.00 4.68 13.71
N LEU A 292 13.25 3.50 14.29
CA LEU A 292 12.88 3.16 15.65
C LEU A 292 13.68 3.97 16.66
N ASP A 293 15.00 4.10 16.48
CA ASP A 293 15.84 4.90 17.36
C ASP A 293 15.39 6.36 17.36
N ILE A 294 15.16 6.95 16.17
CA ILE A 294 14.65 8.33 16.06
C ILE A 294 13.27 8.48 16.72
N LEU A 295 12.39 7.48 16.56
CA LEU A 295 11.07 7.48 17.19
C LEU A 295 11.18 7.44 18.72
N VAL A 296 12.02 6.55 19.26
CA VAL A 296 12.21 6.37 20.70
C VAL A 296 12.87 7.62 21.30
N GLU A 297 13.91 8.16 20.67
CA GLU A 297 14.54 9.43 21.07
C GLU A 297 13.54 10.59 21.07
N SER A 298 12.78 10.75 19.98
CA SER A 298 11.75 11.81 19.90
C SER A 298 10.68 11.63 20.97
N ASN A 299 10.35 10.39 21.30
CA ASN A 299 9.37 10.09 22.34
C ASN A 299 9.90 10.44 23.74
N ILE A 300 11.15 10.08 24.05
CA ILE A 300 11.82 10.41 25.32
C ILE A 300 11.85 11.93 25.52
N ARG A 301 12.26 12.69 24.49
CA ARG A 301 12.30 14.17 24.55
C ARG A 301 10.92 14.78 24.85
N GLU A 302 9.85 14.27 24.26
CA GLU A 302 8.49 14.77 24.52
C GLU A 302 7.94 14.32 25.89
N MET A 303 8.39 13.17 26.40
CA MET A 303 8.12 12.76 27.79
C MET A 303 8.77 13.71 28.78
N GLU A 304 10.05 14.05 28.59
CA GLU A 304 10.82 14.92 29.47
C GLU A 304 10.36 16.38 29.42
N ALA A 305 10.17 16.93 28.22
CA ALA A 305 9.86 18.34 28.06
C ALA A 305 8.42 18.71 28.45
N LYS A 306 7.45 17.83 28.17
CA LYS A 306 6.01 18.18 28.25
C LYS A 306 5.12 17.14 28.92
N LYS A 307 5.67 16.01 29.41
CA LYS A 307 4.90 14.84 29.87
C LYS A 307 3.86 14.38 28.82
N LYS A 308 4.17 14.56 27.53
CA LYS A 308 3.24 14.35 26.41
C LYS A 308 3.69 13.26 25.44
N GLY A 309 4.69 12.44 25.75
CA GLY A 309 5.10 11.32 24.90
C GLY A 309 4.11 10.13 24.89
N MET A 310 4.28 9.25 23.90
CA MET A 310 3.57 7.99 23.69
C MET A 310 3.92 6.94 24.74
N SER A 311 2.95 6.09 25.07
CA SER A 311 3.21 4.90 25.89
C SER A 311 4.01 3.85 25.10
N ILE A 312 4.66 2.91 25.78
CA ILE A 312 5.32 1.78 25.12
C ILE A 312 4.35 0.99 24.23
N GLU A 313 3.09 0.86 24.65
CA GLU A 313 2.05 0.20 23.85
C GLU A 313 1.74 0.97 22.57
N ASP A 314 1.67 2.30 22.65
CA ASP A 314 1.51 3.15 21.47
C ASP A 314 2.70 2.98 20.51
N VAL A 315 3.93 2.97 21.01
CA VAL A 315 5.14 2.76 20.18
C VAL A 315 5.12 1.39 19.49
N ILE A 316 4.69 0.34 20.18
CA ILE A 316 4.50 -1.01 19.59
C ILE A 316 3.48 -0.97 18.44
N GLU A 317 2.34 -0.28 18.62
CA GLU A 317 1.34 -0.17 17.55
C GLU A 317 1.87 0.63 16.34
N GLU A 318 2.69 1.65 16.54
CA GLU A 318 3.34 2.38 15.44
C GLU A 318 4.38 1.50 14.72
N CYS A 319 5.19 0.73 15.43
CA CYS A 319 6.14 -0.21 14.83
C CYS A 319 5.43 -1.27 13.98
N LYS A 320 4.31 -1.80 14.48
CA LYS A 320 3.45 -2.72 13.73
C LYS A 320 2.93 -2.07 12.44
N LEU A 321 2.54 -0.79 12.50
CA LEU A 321 2.12 -0.04 11.33
C LEU A 321 3.25 0.11 10.30
N PHE A 322 4.48 0.38 10.73
CA PHE A 322 5.61 0.54 9.82
C PHE A 322 5.94 -0.75 9.07
N TYR A 323 6.03 -1.90 9.77
CA TYR A 323 6.22 -3.20 9.13
C TYR A 323 5.13 -3.50 8.10
N PHE A 324 3.87 -3.18 8.41
CA PHE A 324 2.76 -3.43 7.49
C PHE A 324 2.76 -2.47 6.29
N ALA A 325 2.89 -1.16 6.53
CA ALA A 325 2.74 -0.15 5.49
C ALA A 325 3.95 -0.09 4.54
N GLY A 326 5.17 -0.31 5.07
CA GLY A 326 6.42 -0.22 4.32
C GLY A 326 6.56 -1.30 3.24
N GLN A 327 6.17 -2.55 3.53
CA GLN A 327 6.31 -3.65 2.56
C GLN A 327 5.28 -3.58 1.42
N GLU A 328 3.99 -3.43 1.76
CA GLU A 328 2.91 -3.79 0.84
C GLU A 328 2.73 -2.71 -0.23
N THR A 329 2.89 -1.44 0.15
CA THR A 329 2.59 -0.33 -0.74
C THR A 329 3.71 -0.07 -1.74
N THR A 330 4.98 -0.18 -1.31
CA THR A 330 6.14 0.01 -2.20
C THR A 330 6.32 -1.16 -3.16
N SER A 331 6.10 -2.41 -2.71
CA SER A 331 6.21 -3.57 -3.61
C SER A 331 5.23 -3.43 -4.77
N VAL A 332 3.98 -3.06 -4.49
CA VAL A 332 2.95 -2.77 -5.51
C VAL A 332 3.40 -1.69 -6.50
N LEU A 333 3.99 -0.58 -6.01
CA LEU A 333 4.53 0.46 -6.88
C LEU A 333 5.63 -0.10 -7.80
N LEU A 334 6.57 -0.85 -7.24
CA LEU A 334 7.68 -1.43 -7.99
C LEU A 334 7.21 -2.39 -9.07
N VAL A 335 6.26 -3.28 -8.75
CA VAL A 335 5.80 -4.29 -9.70
C VAL A 335 5.04 -3.66 -10.86
N TRP A 336 4.17 -2.68 -10.60
CA TRP A 336 3.48 -1.97 -11.66
C TRP A 336 4.43 -1.09 -12.49
N THR A 337 5.48 -0.56 -11.87
CA THR A 337 6.55 0.12 -12.61
C THR A 337 7.24 -0.83 -13.57
N MET A 338 7.59 -2.05 -13.13
CA MET A 338 8.18 -3.05 -14.02
C MET A 338 7.21 -3.48 -15.13
N VAL A 339 5.92 -3.72 -14.83
CA VAL A 339 4.92 -4.05 -15.86
C VAL A 339 4.85 -2.96 -16.95
N LEU A 340 4.78 -1.69 -16.54
CA LEU A 340 4.65 -0.59 -17.48
C LEU A 340 5.95 -0.37 -18.26
N LEU A 341 7.12 -0.44 -17.63
CA LEU A 341 8.39 -0.35 -18.35
C LEU A 341 8.61 -1.52 -19.32
N ALA A 342 8.15 -2.72 -18.99
CA ALA A 342 8.20 -3.88 -19.87
C ALA A 342 7.26 -3.72 -21.09
N ARG A 343 6.09 -3.10 -20.88
CA ARG A 343 5.10 -2.85 -21.94
C ARG A 343 5.46 -1.64 -22.83
N TYR A 344 6.19 -0.67 -22.29
CA TYR A 344 6.58 0.57 -22.97
C TYR A 344 8.12 0.69 -23.01
N PRO A 345 8.80 -0.07 -23.89
CA PRO A 345 10.26 -0.16 -23.92
C PRO A 345 10.95 1.18 -24.18
N ASP A 346 10.34 2.09 -24.94
CA ASP A 346 10.88 3.45 -25.14
C ASP A 346 11.08 4.19 -23.81
N TRP A 347 10.16 4.02 -22.87
CA TRP A 347 10.28 4.60 -21.54
C TRP A 347 11.31 3.89 -20.67
N GLN A 348 11.47 2.58 -20.83
CA GLN A 348 12.52 1.82 -20.18
C GLN A 348 13.90 2.31 -20.63
N SER A 349 14.10 2.49 -21.94
CA SER A 349 15.33 3.04 -22.52
C SER A 349 15.59 4.47 -22.05
N LYS A 350 14.60 5.37 -22.11
CA LYS A 350 14.74 6.75 -21.61
C LYS A 350 15.11 6.80 -20.12
N ALA A 351 14.47 5.97 -19.30
CA ALA A 351 14.77 5.90 -17.87
C ALA A 351 16.18 5.34 -17.61
N ARG A 352 16.57 4.31 -18.37
CA ARG A 352 17.90 3.72 -18.28
C ARG A 352 19.00 4.70 -18.71
N GLU A 353 18.80 5.43 -19.80
CA GLU A 353 19.71 6.48 -20.26
C GLU A 353 19.89 7.57 -19.19
N GLU A 354 18.81 8.05 -18.57
CA GLU A 354 18.89 8.99 -17.45
C GLU A 354 19.68 8.39 -16.27
N VAL A 355 19.36 7.16 -15.87
CA VAL A 355 20.02 6.47 -14.75
C VAL A 355 21.51 6.32 -15.00
N LEU A 356 21.92 5.84 -16.17
CA LEU A 356 23.33 5.67 -16.52
C LEU A 356 24.04 7.01 -16.67
N HIS A 357 23.38 8.05 -17.18
CA HIS A 357 23.96 9.39 -17.27
C HIS A 357 24.18 10.03 -15.89
N VAL A 358 23.21 9.90 -14.98
CA VAL A 358 23.22 10.57 -13.68
C VAL A 358 24.01 9.80 -12.62
N LEU A 359 23.97 8.47 -12.64
CA LEU A 359 24.55 7.59 -11.62
C LEU A 359 25.73 6.74 -12.15
N GLY A 360 25.83 6.54 -13.45
CA GLY A 360 26.80 5.60 -14.04
C GLY A 360 26.65 4.20 -13.47
N ASP A 361 27.80 3.54 -13.21
CA ASP A 361 27.88 2.26 -12.49
C ASP A 361 28.07 2.45 -10.96
N SER A 362 28.00 3.69 -10.47
CA SER A 362 28.25 3.99 -9.06
C SER A 362 27.05 3.68 -8.16
N LYS A 363 27.33 3.51 -6.87
CA LYS A 363 26.30 3.38 -5.83
C LYS A 363 25.41 4.64 -5.83
N PRO A 364 24.08 4.50 -6.01
CA PRO A 364 23.17 5.64 -5.95
C PRO A 364 23.21 6.33 -4.58
N ASP A 365 23.34 7.66 -4.57
CA ASP A 365 23.26 8.50 -3.38
C ASP A 365 22.00 9.39 -3.40
N ALA A 366 21.79 10.16 -2.33
CA ALA A 366 20.61 11.00 -2.18
C ALA A 366 20.46 12.01 -3.34
N ASP A 367 21.56 12.64 -3.73
CA ASP A 367 21.56 13.69 -4.74
C ASP A 367 21.35 13.14 -6.14
N GLY A 368 21.95 11.98 -6.45
CA GLY A 368 21.72 11.22 -7.66
C GLY A 368 20.24 10.84 -7.82
N LEU A 369 19.63 10.25 -6.78
CA LEU A 369 18.21 9.88 -6.81
C LEU A 369 17.27 11.08 -6.98
N ASN A 370 17.64 12.25 -6.43
CA ASN A 370 16.88 13.49 -6.61
C ASN A 370 16.93 14.03 -8.05
N ARG A 371 18.02 13.75 -8.78
CA ARG A 371 18.21 14.19 -10.17
C ARG A 371 17.50 13.33 -11.22
N LEU A 372 16.99 12.14 -10.85
CA LEU A 372 16.25 11.24 -11.77
C LEU A 372 14.83 11.75 -12.06
N LYS A 373 14.69 12.69 -13.00
CA LYS A 373 13.43 13.36 -13.36
C LYS A 373 12.52 12.46 -14.19
N VAL A 374 13.07 11.77 -15.20
CA VAL A 374 12.36 10.81 -16.04
C VAL A 374 11.80 9.67 -15.19
N LEU A 375 12.63 9.10 -14.31
CA LEU A 375 12.15 8.06 -13.39
C LEU A 375 11.05 8.60 -12.45
N THR A 376 11.15 9.86 -12.00
CA THR A 376 10.09 10.47 -11.17
C THR A 376 8.76 10.59 -11.93
N MET A 377 8.80 11.03 -13.18
CA MET A 377 7.60 11.11 -14.04
C MET A 377 6.95 9.74 -14.22
N ILE A 378 7.76 8.70 -14.47
CA ILE A 378 7.30 7.32 -14.61
C ILE A 378 6.62 6.84 -13.33
N LEU A 379 7.27 7.00 -12.18
CA LEU A 379 6.70 6.59 -10.89
C LEU A 379 5.39 7.32 -10.57
N TYR A 380 5.27 8.61 -10.90
CA TYR A 380 4.02 9.35 -10.71
C TYR A 380 2.90 8.87 -11.63
N GLU A 381 3.20 8.56 -12.90
CA GLU A 381 2.21 8.02 -13.83
C GLU A 381 1.81 6.59 -13.45
N VAL A 382 2.74 5.77 -12.94
CA VAL A 382 2.43 4.46 -12.35
C VAL A 382 1.50 4.62 -11.15
N LEU A 383 1.81 5.52 -10.22
CA LEU A 383 0.97 5.79 -9.04
C LEU A 383 -0.41 6.34 -9.40
N ARG A 384 -0.57 6.98 -10.56
CA ARG A 384 -1.84 7.45 -11.10
C ARG A 384 -2.65 6.29 -11.68
N LEU A 385 -2.04 5.49 -12.55
CA LEU A 385 -2.74 4.41 -13.24
C LEU A 385 -3.02 3.22 -12.32
N TYR A 386 -2.08 2.89 -11.44
CA TYR A 386 -2.09 1.74 -10.54
C TYR A 386 -1.85 2.17 -9.08
N PRO A 387 -2.73 2.99 -8.49
CA PRO A 387 -2.54 3.47 -7.12
C PRO A 387 -2.58 2.31 -6.12
N SER A 388 -1.59 2.22 -5.22
CA SER A 388 -1.56 1.17 -4.19
C SER A 388 -2.82 1.20 -3.32
N ALA A 389 -3.36 2.38 -2.99
CA ALA A 389 -4.65 2.54 -2.33
C ALA A 389 -5.71 3.03 -3.33
N THR A 390 -6.75 2.23 -3.58
CA THR A 390 -7.77 2.50 -4.62
C THR A 390 -8.92 3.39 -4.13
N GLU A 391 -9.12 3.47 -2.82
CA GLU A 391 -10.21 4.20 -2.17
C GLU A 391 -9.75 4.75 -0.80
N LEU A 392 -10.18 5.97 -0.46
CA LEU A 392 -10.05 6.51 0.89
C LEU A 392 -11.42 6.78 1.52
N GLY A 393 -11.71 6.09 2.62
CA GLY A 393 -12.95 6.26 3.36
C GLY A 393 -12.89 7.38 4.43
N ARG A 394 -13.99 8.12 4.62
CA ARG A 394 -14.23 8.98 5.78
C ARG A 394 -15.59 8.71 6.41
N SER A 395 -15.74 9.07 7.68
CA SER A 395 -16.98 8.97 8.44
C SER A 395 -17.41 10.36 8.89
N VAL A 396 -18.72 10.59 8.87
CA VAL A 396 -19.38 11.82 9.31
C VAL A 396 -20.03 11.57 10.68
N PRO A 397 -19.38 11.93 11.81
CA PRO A 397 -19.88 11.60 13.15
C PRO A 397 -21.05 12.50 13.57
N LYS A 398 -21.13 13.71 13.01
CA LYS A 398 -22.18 14.72 13.24
C LYS A 398 -22.62 15.27 11.89
N GLU A 399 -23.86 15.74 11.80
CA GLU A 399 -24.34 16.38 10.57
C GLU A 399 -23.40 17.52 10.16
N ILE A 400 -23.04 17.57 8.88
CA ILE A 400 -22.09 18.54 8.35
C ILE A 400 -22.44 18.97 6.93
N LYS A 401 -22.21 20.24 6.64
CA LYS A 401 -22.28 20.78 5.28
C LYS A 401 -20.96 20.52 4.54
N LEU A 402 -21.05 19.97 3.34
CA LEU A 402 -19.94 19.72 2.42
C LEU A 402 -20.27 20.37 1.08
N GLY A 403 -19.67 21.52 0.78
CA GLY A 403 -20.13 22.37 -0.33
C GLY A 403 -21.63 22.69 -0.22
N ASN A 404 -22.41 22.23 -1.19
CA ASN A 404 -23.87 22.37 -1.22
C ASN A 404 -24.64 21.19 -0.59
N LEU A 405 -23.94 20.15 -0.12
CA LEU A 405 -24.52 18.95 0.44
C LEU A 405 -24.65 19.06 1.96
N LEU A 406 -25.72 18.53 2.53
CA LEU A 406 -25.92 18.32 3.96
C LEU A 406 -25.81 16.82 4.25
N LEU A 407 -24.68 16.40 4.79
CA LEU A 407 -24.41 14.99 5.10
C LEU A 407 -24.89 14.68 6.52
N PRO A 408 -25.88 13.78 6.70
CA PRO A 408 -26.34 13.41 8.03
C PRO A 408 -25.30 12.63 8.82
N ALA A 409 -25.42 12.66 10.15
CA ALA A 409 -24.60 11.85 11.05
C ALA A 409 -24.73 10.34 10.74
N GLY A 410 -23.59 9.64 10.70
CA GLY A 410 -23.50 8.22 10.39
C GLY A 410 -23.26 7.92 8.91
N THR A 411 -23.24 8.93 8.03
CA THR A 411 -22.86 8.79 6.62
C THR A 411 -21.36 8.49 6.51
N GLU A 412 -21.00 7.52 5.68
CA GLU A 412 -19.62 7.29 5.24
C GLU A 412 -19.40 7.97 3.89
N ILE A 413 -18.17 8.41 3.62
CA ILE A 413 -17.74 9.00 2.36
C ILE A 413 -16.68 8.08 1.76
N SER A 414 -16.82 7.79 0.47
CA SER A 414 -15.82 7.16 -0.39
C SER A 414 -15.17 8.24 -1.26
N VAL A 415 -13.85 8.30 -1.25
CA VAL A 415 -13.05 9.03 -2.25
C VAL A 415 -12.37 7.98 -3.14
N PRO A 416 -12.95 7.65 -4.31
CA PRO A 416 -12.47 6.57 -5.16
C PRO A 416 -11.24 7.02 -5.97
N ILE A 417 -10.05 6.91 -5.38
CA ILE A 417 -8.77 7.33 -5.97
C ILE A 417 -8.62 6.81 -7.39
N LEU A 418 -8.83 5.50 -7.60
CA LEU A 418 -8.66 4.88 -8.92
C LEU A 418 -9.56 5.54 -9.98
N LEU A 419 -10.84 5.74 -9.67
CA LEU A 419 -11.78 6.36 -10.60
C LEU A 419 -11.48 7.84 -10.82
N ILE A 420 -11.04 8.57 -9.79
CA ILE A 420 -10.61 9.97 -9.91
C ILE A 420 -9.36 10.09 -10.79
N HIS A 421 -8.41 9.16 -10.66
CA HIS A 421 -7.16 9.16 -11.43
C HIS A 421 -7.36 8.78 -12.89
N HIS A 422 -8.44 8.05 -13.20
CA HIS A 422 -8.82 7.64 -14.57
C HIS A 422 -9.95 8.49 -15.16
N ASP A 423 -10.39 9.53 -14.46
CA ASP A 423 -11.50 10.39 -14.87
C ASP A 423 -11.08 11.31 -16.03
N LYS A 424 -11.71 11.15 -17.19
CA LYS A 424 -11.40 11.94 -18.39
C LYS A 424 -11.71 13.43 -18.24
N ASP A 425 -12.69 13.79 -17.42
CA ASP A 425 -13.00 15.20 -17.18
C ASP A 425 -11.84 15.87 -16.44
N LEU A 426 -11.17 15.15 -15.54
CA LEU A 426 -10.07 15.66 -14.72
C LEU A 426 -8.69 15.54 -15.39
N TRP A 427 -8.47 14.45 -16.14
CA TRP A 427 -7.15 14.09 -16.68
C TRP A 427 -7.03 14.17 -18.22
N GLY A 428 -8.14 14.39 -18.93
CA GLY A 428 -8.18 14.43 -20.40
C GLY A 428 -8.58 13.09 -21.03
N ASP A 429 -8.72 13.06 -22.36
CA ASP A 429 -9.17 11.86 -23.06
C ASP A 429 -8.19 10.68 -22.94
N ASP A 430 -6.90 11.01 -22.77
CA ASP A 430 -5.78 10.09 -22.54
C ASP A 430 -5.63 9.67 -21.06
N ALA A 431 -6.65 9.88 -20.22
CA ALA A 431 -6.63 9.54 -18.79
C ALA A 431 -6.34 8.06 -18.49
N ARG A 432 -6.49 7.16 -19.45
CA ARG A 432 -6.21 5.73 -19.28
C ARG A 432 -4.97 5.28 -20.04
N GLU A 433 -4.18 6.22 -20.56
CA GLU A 433 -2.94 5.92 -21.25
C GLU A 433 -1.75 6.16 -20.31
N PHE A 434 -0.69 5.37 -20.48
CA PHE A 434 0.57 5.59 -19.77
C PHE A 434 1.35 6.72 -20.45
N LYS A 435 1.30 7.92 -19.87
CA LYS A 435 1.93 9.12 -20.41
C LYS A 435 2.73 9.89 -19.35
N PRO A 436 3.94 9.42 -18.99
CA PRO A 436 4.77 10.09 -18.00
C PRO A 436 5.08 11.57 -18.29
N GLU A 437 5.13 12.03 -19.56
CA GLU A 437 5.37 13.46 -19.85
C GLU A 437 4.33 14.40 -19.23
N ARG A 438 3.16 13.89 -18.84
CA ARG A 438 2.14 14.64 -18.09
C ARG A 438 2.70 15.30 -16.82
N PHE A 439 3.72 14.69 -16.22
CA PHE A 439 4.36 15.18 -15.00
C PHE A 439 5.63 16.02 -15.26
N ALA A 440 5.96 16.36 -16.51
CA ALA A 440 7.19 17.10 -16.85
C ALA A 440 7.27 18.49 -16.18
N GLU A 441 6.14 19.17 -16.05
CA GLU A 441 6.02 20.47 -15.37
C GLU A 441 5.57 20.33 -13.90
N GLY A 442 5.61 19.11 -13.36
CA GLY A 442 5.20 18.78 -12.00
C GLY A 442 3.70 18.50 -11.85
N VAL A 443 3.34 18.00 -10.66
CA VAL A 443 1.98 17.52 -10.33
C VAL A 443 0.90 18.60 -10.50
N SER A 444 1.22 19.86 -10.22
CA SER A 444 0.26 20.97 -10.30
C SER A 444 -0.19 21.28 -11.74
N LYS A 445 0.63 20.93 -12.74
CA LYS A 445 0.35 21.12 -14.17
C LYS A 445 -0.16 19.85 -14.85
N ALA A 446 -0.04 18.69 -14.19
CA ALA A 446 -0.46 17.40 -14.72
C ALA A 446 -1.98 17.23 -14.87
N THR A 447 -2.78 18.06 -14.19
CA THR A 447 -4.24 17.91 -14.14
C THR A 447 -4.95 19.26 -14.24
N LYS A 448 -6.25 19.24 -14.57
CA LYS A 448 -7.07 20.47 -14.70
C LYS A 448 -7.45 21.11 -13.35
N SER A 449 -7.25 20.43 -12.22
CA SER A 449 -7.71 20.89 -10.91
C SER A 449 -6.74 20.49 -9.81
N GLN A 450 -6.61 21.33 -8.79
CA GLN A 450 -5.89 20.95 -7.58
C GLN A 450 -6.59 19.76 -6.89
N VAL A 451 -5.82 18.92 -6.18
CA VAL A 451 -6.34 17.82 -5.34
C VAL A 451 -6.96 16.64 -6.12
N THR A 452 -6.47 16.34 -7.32
CA THR A 452 -6.89 15.16 -8.10
C THR A 452 -5.86 14.03 -8.11
N PHE A 453 -4.57 14.34 -7.98
CA PHE A 453 -3.51 13.36 -7.77
C PHE A 453 -3.36 13.07 -6.28
N LEU A 454 -3.73 11.86 -5.87
CA LEU A 454 -3.92 11.45 -4.46
C LEU A 454 -3.27 10.11 -4.08
N PRO A 455 -2.14 9.68 -4.69
CA PRO A 455 -1.58 8.35 -4.41
C PRO A 455 -1.13 8.18 -2.95
N PHE A 456 -0.78 9.29 -2.29
CA PHE A 456 -0.40 9.34 -0.88
C PHE A 456 -1.47 9.99 0.00
N GLY A 457 -2.69 10.20 -0.52
CA GLY A 457 -3.70 11.07 0.09
C GLY A 457 -3.36 12.56 -0.04
N TRP A 458 -3.97 13.39 0.81
CA TRP A 458 -3.78 14.85 0.77
C TRP A 458 -4.03 15.49 2.16
N GLY A 459 -3.61 16.75 2.31
CA GLY A 459 -3.82 17.55 3.51
C GLY A 459 -3.00 17.10 4.72
N PRO A 460 -3.37 17.49 5.95
CA PRO A 460 -2.61 17.17 7.17
C PRO A 460 -2.42 15.67 7.43
N ARG A 461 -3.28 14.83 6.82
CA ARG A 461 -3.28 13.37 6.92
C ARG A 461 -2.57 12.68 5.74
N ILE A 462 -1.83 13.41 4.90
CA ILE A 462 -1.01 12.84 3.82
C ILE A 462 -0.04 11.78 4.37
N CYS A 463 0.29 10.78 3.55
CA CYS A 463 1.22 9.72 3.92
C CYS A 463 2.52 10.31 4.48
N ILE A 464 2.87 9.89 5.70
CA ILE A 464 4.08 10.37 6.38
C ILE A 464 5.34 9.85 5.70
N ALA A 465 5.26 8.65 5.11
CA ALA A 465 6.35 7.92 4.50
C ALA A 465 6.45 8.15 2.98
N GLN A 466 5.79 9.17 2.40
CA GLN A 466 5.81 9.37 0.95
C GLN A 466 7.23 9.54 0.39
N ASN A 467 8.11 10.24 1.11
CA ASN A 467 9.49 10.47 0.69
C ASN A 467 10.33 9.20 0.83
N PHE A 468 10.09 8.41 1.88
CA PHE A 468 10.71 7.10 2.07
C PHE A 468 10.37 6.19 0.88
N ALA A 469 9.07 6.03 0.58
CA ALA A 469 8.61 5.15 -0.50
C ALA A 469 9.14 5.58 -1.86
N MET A 470 9.18 6.89 -2.15
CA MET A 470 9.74 7.40 -3.40
C MET A 470 11.26 7.21 -3.51
N MET A 471 12.02 7.36 -2.41
CA MET A 471 13.47 7.10 -2.42
C MET A 471 13.77 5.61 -2.60
N GLU A 472 13.06 4.75 -1.86
CA GLU A 472 13.14 3.29 -1.98
C GLU A 472 12.83 2.85 -3.41
N ALA A 473 11.70 3.32 -3.97
CA ALA A 473 11.30 2.95 -5.32
C ALA A 473 12.30 3.42 -6.39
N LYS A 474 12.79 4.66 -6.27
CA LYS A 474 13.81 5.19 -7.18
C LYS A 474 15.10 4.38 -7.12
N MET A 475 15.57 4.04 -5.92
CA MET A 475 16.80 3.26 -5.77
C MET A 475 16.66 1.88 -6.39
N ALA A 476 15.58 1.16 -6.08
CA ALA A 476 15.33 -0.16 -6.61
C ALA A 476 15.22 -0.15 -8.14
N VAL A 477 14.41 0.74 -8.73
CA VAL A 477 14.25 0.80 -10.19
C VAL A 477 15.53 1.28 -10.87
N ALA A 478 16.25 2.26 -10.32
CA ALA A 478 17.53 2.69 -10.88
C ALA A 478 18.55 1.54 -10.90
N MET A 479 18.70 0.80 -9.80
CA MET A 479 19.64 -0.31 -9.72
C MET A 479 19.24 -1.50 -10.60
N ILE A 480 17.94 -1.75 -10.79
CA ILE A 480 17.45 -2.72 -11.77
C ILE A 480 17.86 -2.25 -13.17
N LEU A 481 17.57 -0.99 -13.55
CA LEU A 481 17.87 -0.45 -14.88
C LEU A 481 19.36 -0.31 -15.18
N GLN A 482 20.23 -0.17 -14.17
CA GLN A 482 21.69 -0.23 -14.34
C GLN A 482 22.16 -1.60 -14.87
N ARG A 483 21.49 -2.68 -14.43
CA ARG A 483 21.98 -4.06 -14.62
C ARG A 483 21.17 -4.85 -15.64
N PHE A 484 19.89 -4.55 -15.76
CA PHE A 484 18.92 -5.38 -16.45
C PHE A 484 18.06 -4.59 -17.42
N TRP A 485 17.76 -5.24 -18.53
CA TRP A 485 16.62 -4.91 -19.38
C TRP A 485 15.58 -6.02 -19.25
N PHE A 486 14.30 -5.70 -19.32
CA PHE A 486 13.25 -6.69 -19.09
C PHE A 486 12.01 -6.46 -19.94
N GLU A 487 11.34 -7.57 -20.26
CA GLU A 487 10.09 -7.61 -21.01
C GLU A 487 9.06 -8.54 -20.34
N LEU A 488 7.79 -8.43 -20.75
CA LEU A 488 6.75 -9.33 -20.27
C LEU A 488 6.97 -10.72 -20.88
N SER A 489 7.01 -11.76 -20.06
CA SER A 489 7.07 -13.13 -20.56
C SER A 489 5.84 -13.45 -21.42
N PRO A 490 5.96 -14.31 -22.45
CA PRO A 490 4.80 -14.88 -23.15
C PRO A 490 3.76 -15.55 -22.24
N SER A 491 4.16 -16.01 -21.04
CA SER A 491 3.23 -16.58 -20.06
C SER A 491 2.64 -15.56 -19.08
N TYR A 492 2.89 -14.27 -19.29
CA TYR A 492 2.34 -13.22 -18.45
C TYR A 492 0.81 -13.16 -18.55
N ALA A 493 0.15 -13.23 -17.40
CA ALA A 493 -1.29 -13.00 -17.27
C ALA A 493 -1.51 -11.68 -16.52
N HIS A 494 -2.12 -10.69 -17.19
CA HIS A 494 -2.45 -9.41 -16.59
C HIS A 494 -3.69 -9.55 -15.68
N SER A 495 -3.50 -9.58 -14.35
CA SER A 495 -4.58 -9.71 -13.36
C SER A 495 -4.39 -8.73 -12.19
N PRO A 496 -4.73 -7.44 -12.38
CA PRO A 496 -4.77 -6.48 -11.28
C PRO A 496 -5.91 -6.80 -10.32
N CYS A 497 -5.64 -6.74 -9.02
CA CYS A 497 -6.62 -7.05 -7.98
C CYS A 497 -6.44 -6.15 -6.75
N SER A 498 -7.52 -5.53 -6.28
CA SER A 498 -7.53 -4.88 -4.97
C SER A 498 -7.98 -5.84 -3.87
N MET A 499 -7.09 -6.13 -2.90
CA MET A 499 -7.44 -6.83 -1.65
C MET A 499 -7.38 -5.89 -0.45
N VAL A 500 -6.21 -5.30 -0.23
CA VAL A 500 -5.95 -4.18 0.70
C VAL A 500 -5.17 -3.10 -0.03
N THR A 501 -4.24 -3.50 -0.89
CA THR A 501 -3.62 -2.69 -1.94
C THR A 501 -4.04 -3.18 -3.33
N ASN A 502 -3.82 -2.36 -4.37
CA ASN A 502 -3.99 -2.73 -5.78
C ASN A 502 -2.79 -3.55 -6.28
N GLN A 503 -2.73 -4.82 -5.89
CA GLN A 503 -1.62 -5.70 -6.23
C GLN A 503 -1.93 -6.58 -7.43
N LEU A 504 -0.88 -7.19 -7.97
CA LEU A 504 -1.01 -8.31 -8.89
C LEU A 504 -1.49 -9.57 -8.12
N GLU A 505 -2.38 -10.35 -8.71
CA GLU A 505 -2.95 -11.53 -8.06
C GLU A 505 -1.93 -12.66 -7.87
N THR A 506 -1.17 -12.67 -6.77
CA THR A 506 -0.32 -13.82 -6.44
C THR A 506 -1.09 -14.89 -5.69
N VAL A 507 -0.82 -16.15 -6.01
CA VAL A 507 -1.45 -17.37 -5.49
C VAL A 507 -1.38 -17.46 -3.96
N MET A 508 -2.37 -16.89 -3.27
CA MET A 508 -2.59 -17.12 -1.83
C MET A 508 -3.99 -17.68 -1.53
N TYR A 509 -4.77 -18.05 -2.55
CA TYR A 509 -6.03 -18.77 -2.40
C TYR A 509 -6.12 -19.93 -3.41
N LYS A 510 -5.96 -21.16 -2.89
CA LYS A 510 -6.24 -22.48 -3.49
C LYS A 510 -6.63 -22.49 -4.99
N GLY A 511 -5.61 -22.34 -5.83
CA GLY A 511 -5.63 -22.71 -7.26
C GLY A 511 -6.10 -21.60 -8.22
N CYS A 512 -5.16 -20.80 -8.74
CA CYS A 512 -5.02 -20.39 -10.15
C CYS A 512 -3.92 -19.30 -10.34
N TYR A 513 -3.12 -19.50 -11.42
CA TYR A 513 -2.14 -18.67 -12.18
C TYR A 513 -1.04 -17.83 -11.50
N LYS A 514 0.19 -17.93 -12.07
CA LYS A 514 1.41 -17.16 -11.74
C LYS A 514 1.29 -15.74 -12.29
N VAL A 515 1.73 -14.72 -11.55
CA VAL A 515 1.45 -13.31 -11.89
C VAL A 515 2.71 -12.45 -11.86
N LEU A 516 3.08 -12.02 -13.07
CA LEU A 516 4.31 -11.37 -13.55
C LEU A 516 5.54 -12.26 -13.70
N ASN A 517 5.49 -13.11 -14.72
CA ASN A 517 6.72 -13.60 -15.33
C ASN A 517 7.30 -12.48 -16.22
N ALA A 518 8.52 -12.05 -15.93
CA ALA A 518 9.30 -11.16 -16.77
C ALA A 518 10.54 -11.91 -17.28
N THR A 519 10.91 -11.70 -18.54
CA THR A 519 12.21 -12.14 -19.03
C THR A 519 13.21 -11.05 -18.68
N ILE A 520 14.18 -11.37 -17.83
CA ILE A 520 15.22 -10.44 -17.39
C ILE A 520 16.49 -10.75 -18.18
N HIS A 521 17.06 -9.75 -18.84
CA HIS A 521 18.28 -9.83 -19.62
C HIS A 521 19.41 -9.09 -18.91
N LEU A 522 20.56 -9.75 -18.75
CA LEU A 522 21.74 -9.10 -18.17
C LEU A 522 22.35 -8.12 -19.18
N GLU A 523 22.45 -6.85 -18.81
CA GLU A 523 22.98 -5.80 -19.67
C GLU A 523 24.13 -5.01 -19.03
N SER A 524 24.73 -5.52 -17.95
CA SER A 524 25.88 -4.88 -17.29
C SER A 524 26.97 -4.47 -18.31
N VAL A 525 27.37 -3.19 -18.25
CA VAL A 525 28.47 -2.62 -19.05
C VAL A 525 29.77 -3.39 -18.80
N THR A 526 29.96 -3.85 -17.56
CA THR A 526 31.08 -4.68 -17.12
C THR A 526 31.08 -6.06 -17.79
N TYR A 527 29.91 -6.70 -17.96
CA TYR A 527 29.81 -8.01 -18.63
C TYR A 527 30.00 -7.92 -20.14
N LYS A 528 29.49 -6.87 -20.82
CA LYS A 528 29.82 -6.64 -22.25
C LYS A 528 31.31 -6.41 -22.45
N GLY A 529 31.97 -5.67 -21.56
CA GLY A 529 33.43 -5.51 -21.54
C GLY A 529 34.18 -6.83 -21.31
N LEU A 530 33.73 -7.65 -20.35
CA LEU A 530 34.33 -8.94 -20.04
C LEU A 530 34.12 -9.98 -21.15
N LEU A 531 32.92 -10.05 -21.74
CA LEU A 531 32.62 -10.91 -22.90
C LEU A 531 33.42 -10.48 -24.13
N HIS A 532 33.56 -9.17 -24.38
CA HIS A 532 34.38 -8.68 -25.47
C HIS A 532 35.86 -9.05 -25.25
N TYR A 533 36.38 -8.85 -24.04
CA TYR A 533 37.75 -9.21 -23.66
C TYR A 533 38.00 -10.73 -23.75
N LEU A 534 37.08 -11.56 -23.26
CA LEU A 534 37.19 -13.02 -23.35
C LEU A 534 37.12 -13.49 -24.80
N LYS A 535 36.25 -12.89 -25.63
CA LYS A 535 36.14 -13.20 -27.05
C LYS A 535 37.41 -12.82 -27.82
N GLU A 536 37.98 -11.65 -27.54
CA GLU A 536 39.27 -11.21 -28.10
C GLU A 536 40.43 -12.13 -27.65
N SER A 537 40.49 -12.48 -26.36
CA SER A 537 41.52 -13.35 -25.80
C SER A 537 41.49 -14.77 -26.37
N ILE A 538 40.30 -15.36 -26.51
CA ILE A 538 40.12 -16.69 -27.12
C ILE A 538 40.52 -16.66 -28.61
N ILE A 539 40.12 -15.62 -29.36
CA ILE A 539 40.50 -15.46 -30.77
C ILE A 539 42.04 -15.32 -30.90
N HIS A 540 42.67 -14.58 -29.99
CA HIS A 540 44.12 -14.42 -29.97
C HIS A 540 44.85 -15.76 -29.71
N HIS A 541 44.41 -16.52 -28.71
CA HIS A 541 44.98 -17.85 -28.40
C HIS A 541 44.76 -18.88 -29.52
N LEU A 542 43.60 -18.86 -30.18
CA LEU A 542 43.34 -19.72 -31.33
C LEU A 542 44.25 -19.38 -32.52
N LYS A 543 44.51 -18.09 -32.77
CA LYS A 543 45.45 -17.65 -33.83
C LYS A 543 46.89 -18.06 -33.54
N GLU A 544 47.35 -17.89 -32.30
CA GLU A 544 48.70 -18.32 -31.88
C GLU A 544 48.87 -19.84 -32.03
N ASN A 545 47.90 -20.64 -31.58
CA ASN A 545 47.93 -22.09 -31.73
C ASN A 545 47.85 -22.55 -33.19
N LEU A 546 47.05 -21.87 -34.03
CA LEU A 546 46.99 -22.16 -35.45
C LEU A 546 48.32 -21.84 -36.14
N LYS A 547 48.99 -20.76 -35.74
CA LYS A 547 50.31 -20.38 -36.26
C LYS A 547 51.40 -21.37 -35.86
N LEU A 548 51.39 -21.84 -34.61
CA LEU A 548 52.28 -22.91 -34.14
C LEU A 548 52.02 -24.22 -34.89
N PHE A 549 50.76 -24.58 -35.13
CA PHE A 549 50.39 -25.76 -35.89
C PHE A 549 50.83 -25.68 -37.36
N LEU A 550 50.65 -24.53 -38.01
CA LEU A 550 51.10 -24.30 -39.38
C LEU A 550 52.64 -24.30 -39.48
N ASN A 551 53.35 -23.75 -38.50
CA ASN A 551 54.81 -23.82 -38.44
C ASN A 551 55.31 -25.25 -38.19
N PHE A 552 54.58 -26.05 -37.42
CA PHE A 552 54.88 -27.47 -37.23
C PHE A 552 54.70 -28.26 -38.52
N LEU A 553 53.62 -28.01 -39.27
CA LEU A 553 53.39 -28.64 -40.58
C LEU A 553 54.45 -28.23 -41.61
N ALA A 554 54.85 -26.95 -41.63
CA ALA A 554 55.90 -26.45 -42.52
C ALA A 554 57.32 -26.95 -42.16
N ALA A 555 57.51 -27.50 -40.96
CA ALA A 555 58.77 -28.13 -40.54
C ALA A 555 58.80 -29.65 -40.81
N GLN A 556 57.70 -30.23 -41.30
CA GLN A 556 57.59 -31.64 -41.70
C GLN A 556 57.64 -31.85 -43.23
N GLU A 557 57.69 -30.78 -44.02
CA GLU A 557 58.10 -30.77 -45.44
C GLU A 557 59.59 -30.41 -45.55
#